data_AF-A0A1J4VY76-F1
#
_entry.id   AF-A0A1J4VY76-F1
#
_cell.length_a   1.000
_cell.length_b   1.000
_cell.length_c   1.000
_cell.angle_alpha   90.00
_cell.angle_beta   90.00
_cell.angle_gamma   90.00
#
_symmetry.space_group_name_H-M   'P 1'
#
loop_
_entity.id
_entity.type
_entity.pdbx_description
1 polymer ?
#
loop_
_entity_poly.entity_id
_entity_poly.type
_entity_poly.pdbx_seq_one_letter_code
_entity_poly.pdbx_strand_id
1 'polypeptide(L)'
;RGDIVIFKYPEDPKKDFVKRLVGLPGDIVEIKDGRLVVNGGVLDEPSVFRENRYYNKGEYGEPGRAIEVPEGSYYMLGDNSMNSRDSRYWGFVKRKMILGRAIVIWWPPSRLRMLK
;
A
#
# COMPACT_ATOMS: atom_id res chain seq x y z
N ARG A 1 -0.23 8.25 5.13
CA ARG A 1 0.44 6.94 4.85
C ARG A 1 0.04 5.99 5.97
N GLY A 2 -0.05 4.69 5.71
CA GLY A 2 -0.49 3.70 6.69
C GLY A 2 -1.99 3.47 6.73
N ASP A 3 -2.81 4.34 6.12
CA ASP A 3 -4.26 4.14 6.04
C ASP A 3 -4.61 2.84 5.29
N ILE A 4 -5.66 2.16 5.73
CA ILE A 4 -6.28 1.06 4.99
C ILE A 4 -7.35 1.65 4.07
N VAL A 5 -7.15 1.52 2.77
CA VAL A 5 -7.94 2.20 1.74
C VAL A 5 -8.72 1.18 0.91
N ILE A 6 -10.00 1.48 0.67
CA ILE A 6 -10.87 0.76 -0.25
C ILE A 6 -10.90 1.52 -1.59
N PHE A 7 -10.67 0.82 -2.70
CA PHE A 7 -10.64 1.41 -4.04
C PHE A 7 -11.08 0.41 -5.12
N LYS A 8 -11.50 0.92 -6.28
CA LYS A 8 -11.76 0.12 -7.48
C LYS A 8 -10.44 -0.43 -8.03
N TYR A 9 -10.39 -1.72 -8.32
CA TYR A 9 -9.20 -2.35 -8.88
C TYR A 9 -8.83 -1.75 -10.26
N PRO A 10 -7.58 -1.30 -10.50
CA PRO A 10 -7.21 -0.65 -11.76
C PRO A 10 -7.41 -1.46 -13.03
N GLU A 11 -7.16 -2.77 -13.00
CA GLU A 11 -7.31 -3.61 -14.20
C GLU A 11 -8.76 -4.09 -14.42
N ASP A 12 -9.59 -4.13 -13.36
CA ASP A 12 -11.02 -4.50 -13.45
C ASP A 12 -11.84 -3.70 -12.42
N PRO A 13 -12.34 -2.51 -12.79
CA PRO A 13 -13.05 -1.61 -11.88
C PRO A 13 -14.39 -2.14 -11.34
N LYS A 14 -14.84 -3.33 -11.76
CA LYS A 14 -15.99 -4.00 -11.15
C LYS A 14 -15.66 -4.60 -9.79
N LYS A 15 -14.37 -4.72 -9.45
CA LYS A 15 -13.89 -5.29 -8.18
C LYS A 15 -13.40 -4.20 -7.23
N ASP A 16 -13.73 -4.38 -5.95
CA ASP A 16 -13.25 -3.54 -4.85
C ASP A 16 -12.09 -4.21 -4.15
N PHE A 17 -11.01 -3.47 -3.93
CA PHE A 17 -9.80 -3.94 -3.27
C PHE A 17 -9.56 -3.14 -1.99
N VAL A 18 -8.95 -3.80 -1.01
CA VAL A 18 -8.53 -3.19 0.25
C VAL A 18 -7.03 -3.41 0.41
N LYS A 19 -6.27 -2.32 0.54
CA LYS A 19 -4.81 -2.35 0.72
C LYS A 19 -4.37 -1.20 1.62
N ARG A 20 -3.11 -1.24 2.07
CA ARG A 20 -2.49 -0.18 2.86
C ARG A 20 -1.83 0.85 1.94
N LEU A 21 -2.08 2.13 2.22
CA LEU A 21 -1.47 3.25 1.52
C LEU A 21 -0.01 3.43 1.92
N VAL A 22 0.91 3.19 0.98
CA VAL A 22 2.35 3.30 1.20
C VAL A 22 2.91 4.59 0.60
N GLY A 23 2.68 4.83 -0.69
CA GLY A 23 3.19 6.01 -1.40
C GLY A 23 2.09 7.03 -1.71
N LEU A 24 2.37 8.29 -1.43
CA LEU A 24 1.59 9.47 -1.80
C LEU A 24 2.07 10.06 -3.13
N PRO A 25 1.30 10.94 -3.79
CA PRO A 25 1.79 11.70 -4.95
C PRO A 25 3.17 12.32 -4.70
N GLY A 26 4.08 12.13 -5.65
CA GLY A 26 5.47 12.63 -5.60
C GLY A 26 6.43 11.77 -4.77
N ASP A 27 5.96 10.73 -4.07
CA ASP A 27 6.86 9.86 -3.33
C ASP A 27 7.72 9.02 -4.26
N ILE A 28 8.99 8.83 -3.89
CA ILE A 28 9.87 7.81 -4.44
C ILE A 28 9.84 6.62 -3.50
N VAL A 29 9.30 5.48 -3.94
CA VAL A 29 9.14 4.26 -3.14
C VAL A 29 10.07 3.16 -3.64
N GLU A 30 10.75 2.48 -2.74
CA GLU A 30 11.59 1.31 -3.03
C GLU A 30 11.32 0.24 -1.96
N ILE A 31 11.32 -1.03 -2.36
CA ILE A 31 11.42 -2.16 -1.41
C ILE A 31 12.87 -2.62 -1.40
N LYS A 32 13.56 -2.42 -0.27
CA LYS A 32 14.97 -2.72 -0.10
C LYS A 32 15.20 -3.56 1.15
N ASP A 33 15.84 -4.72 0.99
CA ASP A 33 16.15 -5.66 2.09
C ASP A 33 14.94 -6.04 2.97
N GLY A 34 13.75 -6.07 2.37
CA GLY A 34 12.51 -6.37 3.07
C GLY A 34 11.81 -5.18 3.72
N ARG A 35 12.38 -3.98 3.61
CA ARG A 35 11.89 -2.72 4.19
C ARG A 35 11.34 -1.81 3.11
N LEU A 36 10.39 -0.96 3.49
CA LEU A 36 9.94 0.13 2.63
C LEU A 36 10.87 1.32 2.82
N VAL A 37 11.43 1.81 1.73
CA VAL A 37 12.21 3.05 1.67
C VAL A 37 11.37 4.05 0.89
N VAL A 38 11.06 5.19 1.50
CA VAL A 38 10.28 6.27 0.88
C VAL A 38 11.07 7.57 0.97
N ASN A 39 11.29 8.22 -0.17
CA ASN A 39 12.09 9.44 -0.29
C ASN A 39 13.49 9.31 0.34
N GLY A 40 14.12 8.15 0.17
CA GLY A 40 15.46 7.83 0.70
C GLY A 40 15.51 7.41 2.17
N GLY A 41 14.40 7.51 2.93
CA GLY A 41 14.32 7.11 4.33
C GLY A 41 13.54 5.81 4.54
N VAL A 42 13.92 5.00 5.52
CA VAL A 42 13.13 3.82 5.90
C VAL A 42 11.80 4.29 6.49
N LEU A 43 10.70 3.78 5.92
CA LEU A 43 9.35 4.06 6.40
C LEU A 43 9.00 3.05 7.50
N ASP A 44 9.13 3.49 8.76
CA ASP A 44 8.88 2.64 9.94
C ASP A 44 7.60 3.00 10.71
N GLU A 45 6.87 4.05 10.30
CA GLU A 45 5.62 4.47 10.94
C GLU A 45 4.44 4.54 9.96
N PRO A 46 3.25 4.00 10.32
CA PRO A 46 2.95 3.28 11.57
C PRO A 46 3.74 1.97 11.74
N SER A 47 3.82 1.48 12.99
CA SER A 47 4.64 0.30 13.38
C SER A 47 4.47 -0.93 12.48
N VAL A 48 3.32 -1.10 11.85
CA VAL A 48 3.07 -2.15 10.84
C VAL A 48 4.12 -2.18 9.71
N PHE A 49 4.67 -1.04 9.30
CA PHE A 49 5.72 -1.00 8.29
C PHE A 49 7.06 -1.50 8.81
N ARG A 50 7.33 -1.28 10.10
CA ARG A 50 8.50 -1.83 10.81
C ARG A 50 8.33 -3.33 11.11
N GLU A 51 7.12 -3.76 11.43
CA GLU A 51 6.82 -5.15 11.82
C GLU A 51 6.74 -6.08 10.60
N ASN A 52 6.23 -5.59 9.47
CA ASN A 52 6.08 -6.38 8.26
C ASN A 52 7.38 -6.44 7.45
N ARG A 53 7.55 -7.57 6.77
CA ARG A 53 8.56 -7.74 5.71
C ARG A 53 7.89 -7.68 4.34
N TYR A 54 8.34 -6.75 3.52
CA TYR A 54 7.86 -6.59 2.14
C TYR A 54 8.75 -7.37 1.16
N TYR A 55 8.17 -7.93 0.11
CA TYR A 55 8.90 -8.75 -0.86
C TYR A 55 8.80 -8.09 -2.22
N ASN A 56 9.93 -7.95 -2.91
CA ASN A 56 9.97 -7.47 -4.29
C ASN A 56 9.19 -8.43 -5.20
N LYS A 57 8.21 -7.90 -5.93
CA LYS A 57 7.34 -8.62 -6.86
C LYS A 57 6.87 -7.67 -7.94
N GLY A 58 6.52 -8.22 -9.11
CA GLY A 58 5.96 -7.47 -10.24
C GLY A 58 6.87 -6.36 -10.77
N GLU A 59 6.43 -5.70 -11.84
CA GLU A 59 7.21 -4.67 -12.54
C GLU A 59 7.48 -3.44 -11.65
N TYR A 60 6.52 -3.05 -10.82
CA TYR A 60 6.61 -1.84 -9.98
C TYR A 60 7.17 -2.12 -8.58
N GLY A 61 7.81 -3.28 -8.39
CA GLY A 61 8.41 -3.68 -7.13
C GLY A 61 9.69 -4.48 -7.32
N GLU A 62 10.36 -4.33 -8.47
CA GLU A 62 11.60 -5.03 -8.79
C GLU A 62 12.73 -4.65 -7.79
N PRO A 63 13.65 -5.58 -7.49
CA PRO A 63 14.81 -5.27 -6.64
C PRO A 63 15.65 -4.12 -7.21
N GLY A 64 16.01 -3.13 -6.38
CA GLY A 64 16.81 -1.97 -6.77
C GLY A 64 16.09 -0.92 -7.61
N ARG A 65 14.78 -1.10 -7.86
CA ARG A 65 13.96 -0.13 -8.60
C ARG A 65 13.24 0.78 -7.63
N ALA A 66 13.61 2.07 -7.67
CA ALA A 66 12.85 3.13 -7.03
C ALA A 66 11.77 3.64 -8.00
N ILE A 67 10.53 3.70 -7.54
CA ILE A 67 9.38 4.14 -8.33
C ILE A 67 8.86 5.49 -7.84
N GLU A 68 8.72 6.45 -8.74
CA GLU A 68 8.05 7.71 -8.43
C GLU A 68 6.54 7.53 -8.58
N VAL A 69 5.79 7.93 -7.54
CA VAL A 69 4.34 7.89 -7.54
C VAL A 69 3.81 9.11 -8.28
N PRO A 70 3.08 8.94 -9.41
CA PRO A 70 2.60 10.07 -10.18
C PRO A 70 1.63 10.95 -9.41
N GLU A 71 1.54 12.21 -9.83
CA GLU A 71 0.55 13.15 -9.31
C GLU A 71 -0.88 12.58 -9.34
N GLY A 72 -1.64 12.84 -8.27
CA GLY A 72 -3.00 12.34 -8.10
C GLY A 72 -3.14 10.82 -8.01
N SER A 73 -2.03 10.09 -7.82
CA SER A 73 -1.99 8.64 -7.73
C SER A 73 -1.36 8.18 -6.40
N TYR A 74 -1.55 6.90 -6.09
CA TYR A 74 -1.13 6.31 -4.82
C TYR A 74 -0.55 4.92 -5.04
N TYR A 75 0.45 4.57 -4.23
CA TYR A 75 1.05 3.24 -4.22
C TYR A 75 0.55 2.44 -3.02
N MET A 76 -0.08 1.30 -3.27
CA MET A 76 -0.84 0.52 -2.31
C MET A 76 -0.25 -0.89 -2.16
N LEU A 77 0.08 -1.31 -0.93
CA LEU A 77 0.60 -2.65 -0.64
C LEU A 77 -0.31 -3.41 0.32
N GLY A 78 -0.34 -4.74 0.20
CA GLY A 78 -0.98 -5.60 1.18
C GLY A 78 -0.02 -6.01 2.29
N ASP A 79 -0.51 -6.05 3.52
CA ASP A 79 0.27 -6.45 4.71
C ASP A 79 0.74 -7.91 4.62
N ASN A 80 -0.06 -8.81 4.04
CA ASN A 80 0.38 -10.17 3.68
C ASN A 80 1.18 -10.12 2.37
N SER A 81 2.36 -9.49 2.43
CA SER A 81 3.18 -9.13 1.28
C SER A 81 3.43 -10.31 0.33
N MET A 82 3.72 -11.51 0.85
CA MET A 82 3.98 -12.69 0.02
C MET A 82 2.78 -13.13 -0.81
N ASN A 83 1.56 -12.92 -0.32
CA ASN A 83 0.33 -13.41 -0.95
C ASN A 83 -0.55 -12.29 -1.52
N SER A 84 -0.02 -11.06 -1.59
CA SER A 84 -0.78 -9.91 -2.06
C SER A 84 -0.45 -9.57 -3.51
N ARG A 85 -1.48 -9.57 -4.36
CA ARG A 85 -1.45 -8.90 -5.67
C ARG A 85 -1.90 -7.44 -5.46
N ASP A 86 -0.97 -6.52 -5.60
CA ASP A 86 -1.11 -5.09 -5.27
C ASP A 86 -0.24 -4.23 -6.20
N SER A 87 0.05 -2.98 -5.83
CA SER A 87 0.71 -1.99 -6.70
C SER A 87 2.04 -2.45 -7.30
N ARG A 88 2.71 -3.40 -6.66
CA ARG A 88 3.88 -4.12 -7.21
C ARG A 88 3.64 -4.69 -8.61
N TYR A 89 2.42 -5.11 -8.93
CA TYR A 89 2.06 -5.71 -10.22
C TYR A 89 1.46 -4.71 -11.20
N TRP A 90 0.52 -3.88 -10.76
CA TRP A 90 -0.31 -3.04 -11.64
C TRP A 90 -0.02 -1.53 -11.52
N GLY A 91 0.96 -1.14 -10.71
CA GLY A 91 1.35 0.26 -10.54
C GLY A 91 0.43 1.01 -9.59
N PHE A 92 -0.17 2.10 -10.04
CA PHE A 92 -0.73 3.11 -9.14
C PHE A 92 -2.26 3.20 -9.15
N VAL A 93 -2.85 3.58 -8.02
CA VAL A 93 -4.28 3.84 -7.90
C VAL A 93 -4.53 5.33 -8.06
N LYS A 94 -5.32 5.73 -9.05
CA LYS A 94 -5.72 7.14 -9.20
C LYS A 94 -6.69 7.54 -8.08
N ARG A 95 -6.61 8.77 -7.59
CA ARG A 95 -7.51 9.32 -6.54
C ARG A 95 -8.99 9.06 -6.81
N LYS A 96 -9.44 9.20 -8.07
CA LYS A 96 -10.82 8.98 -8.49
C LYS A 96 -11.34 7.54 -8.29
N MET A 97 -10.45 6.58 -8.08
CA MET A 97 -10.78 5.18 -7.87
C MET A 97 -10.94 4.84 -6.38
N ILE A 98 -10.54 5.74 -5.49
CA ILE A 98 -10.66 5.55 -4.04
C ILE A 98 -12.12 5.73 -3.64
N LEU A 99 -12.67 4.74 -2.94
CA LEU A 99 -14.02 4.75 -2.41
C LEU A 99 -14.06 5.30 -0.99
N GLY A 100 -13.02 5.01 -0.20
CA GLY A 100 -12.93 5.49 1.18
C GLY A 100 -11.81 4.86 1.97
N ARG A 101 -11.76 5.21 3.26
CA ARG A 101 -10.80 4.70 4.23
C ARG A 101 -11.50 3.87 5.29
N ALA A 102 -10.93 2.71 5.63
CA ALA A 102 -11.39 1.93 6.77
C ALA A 102 -10.92 2.59 8.07
N ILE A 103 -11.86 2.86 8.99
CA ILE A 103 -11.59 3.58 10.26
C ILE A 103 -11.82 2.73 11.52
N VAL A 104 -12.54 1.62 11.41
CA VAL A 104 -12.88 0.77 12.56
C VAL A 104 -12.89 -0.70 12.14
N ILE A 105 -12.27 -1.55 12.96
CA ILE A 105 -12.56 -2.99 12.97
C ILE A 105 -13.63 -3.18 14.01
N TRP A 106 -14.83 -3.62 13.62
CA TRP A 106 -15.95 -3.81 14.55
C TRP A 106 -16.23 -5.28 14.88
N TRP A 107 -15.72 -6.22 14.06
CA TRP A 107 -15.89 -7.66 14.24
C TRP A 107 -14.59 -8.46 14.01
N PRO A 108 -14.35 -9.57 14.73
CA PRO A 108 -15.09 -10.04 15.91
C PRO A 108 -15.02 -9.03 17.07
N PRO A 109 -15.97 -9.05 18.04
CA PRO A 109 -16.05 -8.02 19.08
C PRO A 109 -14.78 -7.90 19.92
N SER A 110 -14.07 -9.02 20.13
CA SER A 110 -12.76 -9.06 20.80
C SER A 110 -11.65 -8.27 20.08
N ARG A 111 -11.87 -7.89 18.82
CA ARG A 111 -10.96 -7.09 18.00
C ARG A 111 -11.49 -5.68 17.74
N LEU A 112 -12.57 -5.27 18.40
CA LEU A 112 -13.13 -3.93 18.26
C LEU A 112 -12.05 -2.89 18.56
N ARG A 113 -11.65 -2.13 17.53
CA ARG A 113 -10.67 -1.03 17.67
C ARG A 113 -10.77 -0.03 16.54
N MET A 114 -10.40 1.20 16.84
CA MET A 114 -10.14 2.22 15.83
C MET A 114 -8.85 1.89 15.07
N LEU A 115 -8.87 2.10 13.78
CA LEU A 115 -7.68 2.07 12.93
C LEU A 115 -7.04 3.47 13.01
N LYS A 116 -5.81 3.53 13.55
CA LYS A 116 -4.97 4.73 13.53
C LYS A 116 -4.13 4.76 12.27
#